data_AF-A0A147BW51-F1
#
_entry.id   AF-A0A147BW51-F1
#
_cell.length_a   1.000
_cell.length_b   1.000
_cell.length_c   1.000
_cell.angle_alpha   90.00
_cell.angle_beta   90.00
_cell.angle_gamma   90.00
#
_symmetry.space_group_name_H-M   'P 1'
#
loop_
_entity.id
_entity.type
_entity.pdbx_description
1 polymer ?
#
loop_
_entity_poly.entity_id
_entity_poly.type
_entity_poly.pdbx_seq_one_letter_code
_entity_poly.pdbx_strand_id
1 'polypeptide(L)'
;MKALVAVFLLALRVYSQDVLSSKCRPTWFAERLGKYPDALEVLTAKAPLYSLVFQSEEPKPDLEMQCLRTTNITVDRSSWLASVAYEYRELEEQETVRIHGTVVASTLHKRNSYISDNTIAFYSGQPPEGTPLATLEVIYNDNHCILTQSQVFGFQVWVTTSYLTTKDEVPYTCTLLYEICSGKAKHFVYNIANCQNDPAEGGK
;
A
#
# COMPACT_ATOMS: atom_id res chain seq x y z
N MET A 1 24.95 -13.43 -46.41
CA MET A 1 25.25 -12.56 -45.25
C MET A 1 24.04 -11.82 -44.67
N LYS A 2 22.99 -11.45 -45.44
CA LYS A 2 21.80 -10.76 -44.88
C LYS A 2 20.85 -11.66 -44.06
N ALA A 3 20.76 -12.96 -44.38
CA ALA A 3 19.88 -13.90 -43.66
C ALA A 3 20.38 -14.24 -42.24
N LEU A 4 21.70 -14.22 -42.01
CA LEU A 4 22.31 -14.51 -40.70
C LEU A 4 22.06 -13.38 -39.68
N VAL A 5 21.97 -12.13 -40.13
CA VAL A 5 21.68 -10.97 -39.27
C VAL A 5 20.23 -10.99 -38.79
N ALA A 6 19.29 -11.44 -39.62
CA ALA A 6 17.88 -11.56 -39.24
C ALA A 6 17.66 -12.66 -38.18
N VAL A 7 18.37 -13.78 -38.28
CA VAL A 7 18.33 -14.84 -37.25
C VAL A 7 18.98 -14.38 -35.96
N PHE A 8 20.06 -13.58 -36.02
CA PHE A 8 20.69 -12.99 -34.84
C PHE A 8 19.79 -11.97 -34.14
N LEU A 9 19.03 -11.16 -34.89
CA LEU A 9 18.06 -10.20 -34.32
C LEU A 9 16.79 -10.88 -33.78
N LEU A 10 16.35 -11.99 -34.38
CA LEU A 10 15.26 -12.82 -33.85
C LEU A 10 15.69 -13.65 -32.64
N ALA A 11 16.96 -14.07 -32.56
CA ALA A 11 17.54 -14.69 -31.37
C ALA A 11 17.87 -13.67 -30.27
N LEU A 12 18.05 -12.39 -30.61
CA LEU A 12 18.14 -11.24 -29.68
C LEU A 12 16.77 -10.74 -29.18
N ARG A 13 15.65 -11.29 -29.69
CA ARG A 13 14.50 -11.58 -28.81
C ARG A 13 14.83 -12.78 -27.92
N VAL A 14 16.03 -12.73 -27.33
CA VAL A 14 16.39 -13.35 -26.08
C VAL A 14 15.17 -13.10 -25.23
N TYR A 15 14.45 -14.18 -24.95
CA TYR A 15 13.99 -14.47 -23.61
C TYR A 15 14.23 -13.25 -22.73
N SER A 16 13.25 -12.35 -22.70
CA SER A 16 12.98 -11.68 -21.45
C SER A 16 12.69 -12.85 -20.54
N GLN A 17 13.76 -13.41 -19.97
CA GLN A 17 13.69 -14.14 -18.75
C GLN A 17 12.92 -13.13 -17.92
N ASP A 18 11.66 -13.44 -17.64
CA ASP A 18 11.08 -13.02 -16.39
C ASP A 18 12.19 -13.32 -15.41
N VAL A 19 12.98 -12.29 -15.07
CA VAL A 19 13.98 -12.35 -14.04
C VAL A 19 13.09 -12.61 -12.87
N LEU A 20 12.93 -13.90 -12.57
CA LEU A 20 12.00 -14.42 -11.61
C LEU A 20 12.34 -13.65 -10.37
N SER A 21 11.50 -12.66 -10.05
CA SER A 21 11.77 -11.68 -9.01
C SER A 21 12.24 -12.48 -7.82
N SER A 22 13.41 -12.14 -7.28
CA SER A 22 13.89 -12.74 -6.05
C SER A 22 12.81 -12.45 -5.02
N LYS A 23 11.86 -13.39 -4.84
CA LYS A 23 10.56 -13.24 -4.16
C LYS A 23 10.63 -12.10 -3.16
N CYS A 24 10.11 -10.91 -3.47
CA CYS A 24 10.20 -9.70 -2.64
C CYS A 24 10.55 -10.04 -1.18
N ARG A 25 11.85 -9.95 -0.82
CA ARG A 25 12.37 -10.44 0.47
C ARG A 25 12.55 -9.23 1.37
N PRO A 26 11.64 -8.97 2.32
CA PRO A 26 11.71 -7.70 3.07
C PRO A 26 12.96 -7.59 3.93
N THR A 27 13.51 -8.72 4.39
CA THR A 27 14.81 -8.76 5.08
C THR A 27 15.97 -8.29 4.21
N TRP A 28 15.95 -8.56 2.91
CA TRP A 28 17.00 -8.14 1.99
C TRP A 28 17.03 -6.61 1.82
N PHE A 29 15.85 -5.97 1.83
CA PHE A 29 15.75 -4.52 1.85
C PHE A 29 16.18 -3.96 3.19
N ALA A 30 15.73 -4.58 4.29
CA ALA A 30 16.07 -4.13 5.64
C ALA A 30 17.59 -4.11 5.88
N GLU A 31 18.30 -5.16 5.48
CA GLU A 31 19.76 -5.26 5.58
C GLU A 31 20.51 -4.17 4.79
N ARG A 32 19.93 -3.68 3.69
CA ARG A 32 20.55 -2.69 2.79
C ARG A 32 20.15 -1.25 3.11
N LEU A 33 18.91 -1.06 3.51
CA LEU A 33 18.33 0.25 3.85
C LEU A 33 18.51 0.57 5.33
N GLY A 34 18.93 -0.41 6.15
CA GLY A 34 19.17 -0.24 7.57
C GLY A 34 17.89 -0.14 8.41
N LYS A 35 16.73 -0.52 7.85
CA LYS A 35 15.43 -0.42 8.53
C LYS A 35 14.56 -1.65 8.24
N TYR A 36 14.20 -2.36 9.30
CA TYR A 36 13.24 -3.46 9.22
C TYR A 36 11.80 -2.92 9.18
N PRO A 37 10.89 -3.59 8.47
CA PRO A 37 9.49 -3.17 8.44
C PRO A 37 8.86 -3.34 9.82
N ASP A 38 8.11 -2.32 10.24
CA ASP A 38 7.47 -2.27 11.55
C ASP A 38 6.00 -1.83 11.39
N ALA A 39 5.09 -2.77 11.60
CA ALA A 39 3.66 -2.56 11.50
C ALA A 39 3.12 -1.67 12.64
N LEU A 40 3.75 -1.72 13.83
CA LEU A 40 3.36 -0.86 14.95
C LEU A 40 3.83 0.58 14.71
N GLU A 41 5.02 0.77 14.13
CA GLU A 41 5.49 2.08 13.70
C GLU A 41 4.51 2.73 12.70
N VAL A 42 3.98 1.96 11.75
CA VAL A 42 2.97 2.45 10.80
C VAL A 42 1.73 3.02 11.52
N LEU A 43 1.23 2.33 12.54
CA LEU A 43 0.03 2.74 13.29
C LEU A 43 0.30 3.88 14.30
N THR A 44 1.54 4.01 14.77
CA THR A 44 1.94 4.96 15.83
C THR A 44 2.71 6.18 15.32
N ALA A 45 3.00 6.26 14.02
CA ALA A 45 3.69 7.39 13.40
C ALA A 45 3.01 8.73 13.71
N LYS A 46 3.79 9.81 13.74
CA LYS A 46 3.28 11.15 14.02
C LYS A 46 2.44 11.63 12.82
N ALA A 47 1.13 11.83 13.04
CA ALA A 47 0.14 12.11 11.99
C ALA A 47 0.07 11.00 10.92
N PRO A 48 -0.37 9.78 11.30
CA PRO A 48 -0.25 8.56 10.49
C PRO A 48 -1.39 8.46 9.45
N LEU A 49 -1.70 9.56 8.77
CA LEU A 49 -2.75 9.54 7.75
C LEU A 49 -2.12 9.20 6.42
N TYR A 50 -2.57 8.10 5.81
CA TYR A 50 -2.03 7.59 4.56
C TYR A 50 -3.12 7.51 3.50
N SER A 51 -2.75 7.80 2.26
CA SER A 51 -3.58 7.56 1.08
C SER A 51 -2.96 6.43 0.26
N LEU A 52 -3.77 5.47 -0.19
CA LEU A 52 -3.34 4.45 -1.14
C LEU A 52 -3.15 5.12 -2.49
N VAL A 53 -1.95 5.06 -3.06
CA VAL A 53 -1.65 5.73 -4.33
C VAL A 53 -1.87 4.81 -5.52
N PHE A 54 -1.24 3.64 -5.47
CA PHE A 54 -1.38 2.62 -6.51
C PHE A 54 -1.21 1.22 -5.93
N GLN A 55 -1.73 0.26 -6.69
CA GLN A 55 -1.73 -1.16 -6.36
C GLN A 55 -1.38 -2.03 -7.58
N SER A 56 -1.03 -3.29 -7.33
CA SER A 56 -0.61 -4.22 -8.39
C SER A 56 -1.72 -5.09 -8.94
N GLU A 57 -2.79 -5.31 -8.18
CA GLU A 57 -3.97 -5.97 -8.72
C GLU A 57 -4.90 -4.93 -9.35
N GLU A 58 -5.43 -5.27 -10.53
CA GLU A 58 -6.39 -4.42 -11.22
C GLU A 58 -7.65 -4.25 -10.35
N PRO A 59 -8.11 -3.01 -10.11
CA PRO A 59 -9.36 -2.77 -9.41
C PRO A 59 -10.50 -3.50 -10.14
N LYS A 60 -11.28 -4.28 -9.39
CA LYS A 60 -12.49 -4.87 -9.96
C LYS A 60 -13.54 -3.75 -10.11
N PRO A 61 -14.37 -3.77 -11.16
CA PRO A 61 -15.39 -2.74 -11.38
C PRO A 61 -16.28 -2.49 -10.15
N ASP A 62 -16.65 -3.57 -9.44
CA ASP A 62 -17.53 -3.50 -8.27
C ASP A 62 -16.79 -3.18 -6.95
N LEU A 63 -15.47 -2.97 -6.99
CA LEU A 63 -14.61 -2.74 -5.82
C LEU A 63 -13.59 -1.62 -6.11
N GLU A 64 -13.98 -0.64 -6.92
CA GLU A 64 -13.11 0.48 -7.27
C GLU A 64 -13.05 1.46 -6.11
N MET A 65 -12.15 1.21 -5.16
CA MET A 65 -11.97 2.05 -3.96
C MET A 65 -11.11 3.28 -4.25
N GLN A 66 -11.60 4.20 -5.09
CA GLN A 66 -10.87 5.41 -5.45
C GLN A 66 -10.62 6.30 -4.23
N CYS A 67 -9.47 6.98 -4.21
CA CYS A 67 -9.09 7.89 -3.13
C CYS A 67 -9.09 7.27 -1.71
N LEU A 68 -8.89 5.96 -1.60
CA LEU A 68 -8.82 5.28 -0.30
C LEU A 68 -7.74 5.89 0.60
N ARG A 69 -8.15 6.38 1.76
CA ARG A 69 -7.26 6.99 2.75
C ARG A 69 -7.73 6.78 4.18
N THR A 70 -6.79 6.81 5.11
CA THR A 70 -7.10 6.89 6.54
C THR A 70 -7.41 8.34 6.91
N THR A 71 -8.42 8.53 7.75
CA THR A 71 -8.85 9.85 8.25
C THR A 71 -8.53 10.04 9.72
N ASN A 72 -8.42 8.93 10.47
CA ASN A 72 -7.99 8.95 11.85
C ASN A 72 -7.36 7.59 12.22
N ILE A 73 -6.32 7.61 13.05
CA ILE A 73 -5.76 6.41 13.68
C ILE A 73 -5.50 6.73 15.14
N THR A 74 -6.09 5.92 16.02
CA THR A 74 -5.91 6.04 17.47
C THR A 74 -5.43 4.72 18.02
N VAL A 75 -4.34 4.74 18.80
CA VAL A 75 -3.74 3.53 19.38
C VAL A 75 -3.97 3.52 20.88
N ASP A 76 -4.62 2.48 21.38
CA ASP A 76 -4.75 2.21 22.81
C ASP A 76 -3.46 1.53 23.29
N ARG A 77 -2.68 2.23 24.12
CA ARG A 77 -1.41 1.72 24.65
C ARG A 77 -1.56 0.62 25.69
N SER A 78 -2.76 0.40 26.22
CA SER A 78 -3.02 -0.67 27.18
C SER A 78 -3.20 -2.02 26.48
N SER A 79 -3.91 -2.03 25.35
CA SER A 79 -4.17 -3.23 24.55
C SER A 79 -3.27 -3.36 23.32
N TRP A 80 -2.56 -2.30 22.94
CA TRP A 80 -1.83 -2.17 21.68
C TRP A 80 -2.68 -2.37 20.42
N LEU A 81 -4.00 -2.18 20.55
CA LEU A 81 -4.93 -2.15 19.43
C LEU A 81 -5.07 -0.72 18.89
N ALA A 82 -5.34 -0.61 17.59
CA ALA A 82 -5.64 0.66 16.96
C ALA A 82 -7.09 0.70 16.43
N SER A 83 -7.76 1.84 16.56
CA SER A 83 -8.96 2.14 15.78
C SER A 83 -8.55 2.99 14.58
N VAL A 84 -8.87 2.50 13.38
CA VAL A 84 -8.53 3.15 12.10
C VAL A 84 -9.83 3.54 11.42
N ALA A 85 -10.06 4.85 11.30
CA ALA A 85 -11.11 5.39 10.44
C ALA A 85 -10.54 5.62 9.04
N TYR A 86 -11.34 5.29 8.04
CA TYR A 86 -10.96 5.42 6.64
C TYR A 86 -12.14 5.89 5.81
N GLU A 87 -11.82 6.35 4.61
CA GLU A 87 -12.81 6.71 3.60
C GLU A 87 -12.27 6.44 2.21
N TYR A 88 -13.19 6.32 1.26
CA TYR A 88 -12.89 6.18 -0.16
C TYR A 88 -14.12 6.56 -0.98
N ARG A 89 -13.99 6.53 -2.30
CA ARG A 89 -15.06 6.82 -3.25
C ARG A 89 -15.35 5.59 -4.10
N GLU A 90 -16.62 5.29 -4.30
CA GLU A 90 -17.11 4.26 -5.22
C GLU A 90 -17.93 4.92 -6.33
N LEU A 91 -17.93 4.31 -7.52
CA LEU A 91 -18.78 4.73 -8.63
C LEU A 91 -20.04 3.86 -8.64
N GLU A 92 -21.18 4.41 -8.23
CA GLU A 92 -22.47 3.76 -8.26
C GLU A 92 -23.36 4.43 -9.31
N GLU A 93 -23.83 3.69 -10.32
CA GLU A 93 -24.79 4.19 -11.32
C GLU A 93 -24.43 5.55 -11.97
N GLN A 94 -23.13 5.82 -12.14
CA GLN A 94 -22.54 7.08 -12.66
C GLN A 94 -22.42 8.23 -11.65
N GLU A 95 -22.82 8.03 -10.40
CA GLU A 95 -22.56 8.94 -9.29
C GLU A 95 -21.38 8.46 -8.46
N THR A 96 -20.57 9.40 -7.97
CA THR A 96 -19.45 9.09 -7.07
C THR A 96 -19.92 9.25 -5.63
N VAL A 97 -20.01 8.13 -4.90
CA VAL A 97 -20.45 8.11 -3.49
C VAL A 97 -19.22 8.02 -2.59
N ARG A 98 -19.22 8.76 -1.49
CA ARG A 98 -18.16 8.69 -0.48
C ARG A 98 -18.55 7.71 0.61
N ILE A 99 -17.71 6.70 0.80
CA ILE A 99 -17.89 5.66 1.81
C ILE A 99 -16.95 5.94 2.99
N HIS A 100 -17.48 5.84 4.20
CA HIS A 100 -16.71 5.96 5.43
C HIS A 100 -16.79 4.66 6.23
N GLY A 101 -15.70 4.29 6.87
CA GLY A 101 -15.64 3.09 7.69
C GLY A 101 -14.72 3.25 8.89
N THR A 102 -14.84 2.32 9.83
CA THR A 102 -13.93 2.19 10.96
C THR A 102 -13.66 0.72 11.20
N VAL A 103 -12.39 0.40 11.43
CA VAL A 103 -11.91 -0.96 11.71
C VAL A 103 -11.01 -0.94 12.92
N VAL A 104 -10.94 -2.08 13.61
CA VAL A 104 -9.94 -2.32 14.65
C VAL A 104 -8.75 -2.98 14.00
N ALA A 105 -7.55 -2.50 14.29
CA ALA A 105 -6.30 -3.04 13.79
C ALA A 105 -5.44 -3.59 14.93
N SER A 106 -4.78 -4.71 14.68
CA SER A 106 -3.72 -5.26 15.53
C SER A 106 -2.48 -5.56 14.68
N THR A 107 -1.32 -5.67 15.33
CA THR A 107 -0.09 -6.09 14.68
C THR A 107 0.16 -7.56 14.91
N LEU A 108 0.70 -8.23 13.89
CA LEU A 108 1.02 -9.66 13.91
C LEU A 108 2.44 -9.87 13.41
N HIS A 109 3.13 -10.83 14.03
CA HIS A 109 4.43 -11.31 13.57
C HIS A 109 4.27 -12.39 12.51
N LYS A 110 4.77 -12.16 11.30
CA LYS A 110 4.67 -13.10 10.18
C LYS A 110 6.06 -13.51 9.70
N ARG A 111 6.41 -14.79 9.89
CA ARG A 111 7.72 -15.42 9.60
C ARG A 111 8.80 -14.99 10.60
N ASN A 112 9.59 -15.97 11.04
CA ASN A 112 10.66 -15.78 12.04
C ASN A 112 11.84 -14.90 11.58
N SER A 113 11.82 -14.42 10.33
CA SER A 113 12.91 -13.62 9.77
C SER A 113 12.82 -12.13 10.09
N TYR A 114 11.70 -11.68 10.65
CA TYR A 114 11.52 -10.29 11.06
C TYR A 114 11.91 -10.12 12.52
N ILE A 115 12.35 -8.91 12.87
CA ILE A 115 12.68 -8.55 14.26
C ILE A 115 11.44 -8.01 14.99
N SER A 116 10.54 -7.38 14.23
CA SER A 116 9.31 -6.71 14.68
C SER A 116 8.07 -7.35 14.06
N ASP A 117 6.89 -7.02 14.58
CA ASP A 117 5.63 -7.29 13.88
C ASP A 117 5.63 -6.58 12.53
N ASN A 118 5.30 -7.32 11.48
CA ASN A 118 5.37 -6.84 10.10
C ASN A 118 4.03 -6.96 9.38
N THR A 119 2.95 -7.32 10.08
CA THR A 119 1.62 -7.44 9.48
C THR A 119 0.61 -6.65 10.29
N ILE A 120 -0.25 -5.90 9.62
CA ILE A 120 -1.44 -5.28 10.22
C ILE A 120 -2.65 -6.14 9.87
N ALA A 121 -3.43 -6.55 10.87
CA ALA A 121 -4.67 -7.28 10.70
C ALA A 121 -5.86 -6.39 11.08
N PHE A 122 -6.89 -6.36 10.24
CA PHE A 122 -8.09 -5.54 10.43
C PHE A 122 -9.31 -6.37 10.79
N TYR A 123 -10.12 -5.89 11.72
CA TYR A 123 -11.32 -6.54 12.26
C TYR A 123 -12.50 -5.57 12.27
N SER A 124 -13.72 -6.12 12.21
CA SER A 124 -14.96 -5.33 12.19
C SER A 124 -15.34 -4.73 13.56
N GLY A 125 -14.73 -5.17 14.66
CA GLY A 125 -15.10 -4.73 16.00
C GLY A 125 -14.06 -5.04 17.08
N GLN A 126 -14.32 -4.55 18.29
CA GLN A 126 -13.53 -4.78 19.49
C GLN A 126 -14.36 -5.60 20.51
N PRO A 127 -13.83 -6.69 21.09
CA PRO A 127 -12.50 -7.26 20.85
C PRO A 127 -12.32 -7.84 19.42
N PRO A 128 -11.08 -7.91 18.90
CA PRO A 128 -10.78 -8.52 17.61
C PRO A 128 -10.98 -10.04 17.69
N GLU A 129 -12.19 -10.50 17.40
CA GLU A 129 -12.56 -11.91 17.41
C GLU A 129 -12.69 -12.47 15.98
N GLY A 130 -12.26 -13.72 15.80
CA GLY A 130 -12.39 -14.44 14.54
C GLY A 130 -11.33 -14.10 13.48
N THR A 131 -11.67 -14.37 12.23
CA THR A 131 -10.78 -14.16 11.07
C THR A 131 -10.71 -12.67 10.73
N PRO A 132 -9.51 -12.10 10.53
CA PRO A 132 -9.37 -10.72 10.07
C PRO A 132 -10.13 -10.48 8.75
N LEU A 133 -10.76 -9.32 8.61
CA LEU A 133 -11.36 -8.84 7.37
C LEU A 133 -10.31 -8.69 6.27
N ALA A 134 -9.12 -8.22 6.66
CA ALA A 134 -7.99 -8.03 5.76
C ALA A 134 -6.67 -8.09 6.54
N THR A 135 -5.60 -8.39 5.82
CA THR A 135 -4.23 -8.28 6.35
C THR A 135 -3.36 -7.50 5.37
N LEU A 136 -2.48 -6.66 5.90
CA LEU A 136 -1.46 -5.92 5.16
C LEU A 136 -0.08 -6.31 5.71
N GLU A 137 0.68 -7.06 4.93
CA GLU A 137 2.10 -7.31 5.23
C GLU A 137 2.91 -6.06 4.85
N VAL A 138 3.56 -5.44 5.83
CA VAL A 138 4.48 -4.32 5.65
C VAL A 138 5.83 -4.87 5.15
N ILE A 139 6.23 -4.43 3.97
CA ILE A 139 7.50 -4.82 3.33
C ILE A 139 8.56 -3.77 3.62
N TYR A 140 8.17 -2.49 3.57
CA TYR A 140 9.01 -1.35 3.87
C TYR A 140 8.14 -0.20 4.36
N ASN A 141 8.64 0.57 5.33
CA ASN A 141 7.99 1.80 5.79
C ASN A 141 9.03 2.83 6.20
N ASP A 142 8.78 4.10 5.85
CA ASP A 142 9.51 5.25 6.37
C ASP A 142 8.54 6.36 6.78
N ASN A 143 9.05 7.57 7.02
CA ASN A 143 8.24 8.71 7.45
C ASN A 143 7.22 9.18 6.41
N HIS A 144 7.36 8.76 5.15
CA HIS A 144 6.63 9.31 4.02
C HIS A 144 5.78 8.27 3.29
N CYS A 145 6.26 7.04 3.19
CA CYS A 145 5.57 5.99 2.45
C CYS A 145 5.71 4.60 3.07
N ILE A 146 4.81 3.73 2.65
CA ILE A 146 4.73 2.33 3.06
C ILE A 146 4.52 1.49 1.80
N LEU A 147 5.36 0.48 1.62
CA LEU A 147 5.12 -0.61 0.68
C LEU A 147 4.49 -1.77 1.46
N THR A 148 3.28 -2.16 1.07
CA THR A 148 2.57 -3.29 1.67
C THR A 148 2.19 -4.35 0.64
N GLN A 149 1.80 -5.52 1.12
CA GLN A 149 1.17 -6.57 0.32
C GLN A 149 -0.09 -7.10 1.01
N SER A 150 -1.17 -7.25 0.24
CA SER A 150 -2.40 -7.91 0.68
C SER A 150 -2.92 -8.88 -0.38
N GLN A 151 -3.88 -9.72 -0.01
CA GLN A 151 -4.52 -10.64 -0.95
C GLN A 151 -5.44 -9.92 -1.95
N VAL A 152 -6.10 -8.83 -1.53
CA VAL A 152 -7.11 -8.13 -2.34
C VAL A 152 -6.46 -7.19 -3.35
N PHE A 153 -5.46 -6.42 -2.92
CA PHE A 153 -4.85 -5.36 -3.73
C PHE A 153 -3.46 -5.74 -4.26
N GLY A 154 -2.91 -6.87 -3.83
CA GLY A 154 -1.53 -7.25 -4.14
C GLY A 154 -0.53 -6.31 -3.47
N PHE A 155 0.54 -5.94 -4.17
CA PHE A 155 1.48 -4.93 -3.70
C PHE A 155 0.85 -3.54 -3.78
N GLN A 156 1.08 -2.72 -2.77
CA GLN A 156 0.46 -1.41 -2.62
C GLN A 156 1.47 -0.39 -2.14
N VAL A 157 1.37 0.83 -2.63
CA VAL A 157 2.11 1.97 -2.08
C VAL A 157 1.14 2.94 -1.42
N TRP A 158 1.32 3.08 -0.11
CA TRP A 158 0.63 4.07 0.70
C TRP A 158 1.57 5.22 0.96
N VAL A 159 1.09 6.45 0.87
CA VAL A 159 1.89 7.66 1.12
C VAL A 159 1.18 8.51 2.15
N THR A 160 1.95 9.13 3.03
CA THR A 160 1.41 10.12 3.97
C THR A 160 0.65 11.20 3.21
N THR A 161 -0.58 11.44 3.64
CA THR A 161 -1.50 12.37 2.95
C THR A 161 -0.95 13.80 2.96
N SER A 162 -0.22 14.17 4.02
CA SER A 162 0.51 15.45 4.10
C SER A 162 1.64 15.56 3.06
N TYR A 163 2.35 14.47 2.74
CA TYR A 163 3.38 14.49 1.70
C TYR A 163 2.76 14.67 0.32
N LEU A 164 1.72 13.91 -0.01
CA LEU A 164 1.01 14.06 -1.29
C LEU A 164 0.45 15.48 -1.48
N THR A 165 -0.10 16.07 -0.42
CA THR A 165 -0.65 17.43 -0.47
C THR A 165 0.38 18.54 -0.58
N THR A 166 1.59 18.33 -0.04
CA THR A 166 2.64 19.36 -0.05
C THR A 166 3.64 19.22 -1.18
N LYS A 167 3.87 18.00 -1.68
CA LYS A 167 4.88 17.69 -2.68
C LYS A 167 4.31 17.30 -4.04
N ASP A 168 3.05 16.86 -4.09
CA ASP A 168 2.40 16.36 -5.31
C ASP A 168 3.24 15.29 -6.04
N GLU A 169 3.88 14.42 -5.26
CA GLU A 169 4.69 13.33 -5.79
C GLU A 169 4.65 12.10 -4.88
N VAL A 170 4.99 10.95 -5.44
CA VAL A 170 5.17 9.71 -4.68
C VAL A 170 6.65 9.57 -4.32
N PRO A 171 7.00 9.29 -3.04
CA PRO A 171 8.39 9.04 -2.68
C PRO A 171 9.04 7.97 -3.56
N TYR A 172 10.22 8.30 -4.11
CA TYR A 172 10.92 7.45 -5.06
C TYR A 172 11.24 6.06 -4.48
N THR A 173 11.65 5.98 -3.20
CA THR A 173 12.02 4.72 -2.55
C THR A 173 10.90 3.68 -2.61
N CYS A 174 9.66 4.01 -2.20
CA CYS A 174 8.56 3.06 -2.28
C CYS A 174 8.18 2.71 -3.72
N THR A 175 8.31 3.66 -4.65
CA THR A 175 8.08 3.40 -6.08
C THR A 175 9.08 2.38 -6.64
N LEU A 176 10.37 2.58 -6.37
CA LEU A 176 11.43 1.67 -6.80
C LEU A 176 11.25 0.28 -6.18
N LEU A 177 11.00 0.21 -4.88
CA LEU A 177 10.80 -1.06 -4.17
C LEU A 177 9.56 -1.80 -4.69
N TYR A 178 8.48 -1.08 -5.00
CA TYR A 178 7.30 -1.66 -5.65
C TYR A 178 7.66 -2.30 -6.99
N GLU A 179 8.42 -1.61 -7.84
CA GLU A 179 8.81 -2.11 -9.17
C GLU A 179 9.65 -3.38 -9.07
N ILE A 180 10.58 -3.42 -8.11
CA ILE A 180 11.40 -4.60 -7.83
C ILE A 180 10.55 -5.77 -7.30
N CYS A 181 9.59 -5.48 -6.41
CA CYS A 181 8.81 -6.49 -5.72
C CYS A 181 7.66 -7.06 -6.56
N SER A 182 6.88 -6.20 -7.20
CA SER A 182 5.66 -6.61 -7.89
C SER A 182 5.96 -7.15 -9.28
N GLY A 183 6.87 -6.51 -10.02
CA GLY A 183 7.06 -6.75 -11.46
C GLY A 183 5.79 -6.51 -12.30
N LYS A 184 4.76 -5.87 -11.73
CA LYS A 184 3.43 -5.65 -12.33
C LYS A 184 3.20 -4.18 -12.66
N ALA A 185 2.22 -3.92 -13.51
CA ALA A 185 1.74 -2.57 -13.79
C ALA A 185 1.23 -1.88 -12.51
N LYS A 186 1.26 -0.54 -12.50
CA LYS A 186 0.70 0.27 -11.42
C LYS A 186 -0.74 0.63 -11.78
N HIS A 187 -1.70 0.24 -10.95
CA HIS A 187 -3.07 0.70 -11.05
C HIS A 187 -3.25 1.84 -10.05
N PHE A 188 -3.31 3.07 -10.55
CA PHE A 188 -3.45 4.27 -9.73
C PHE A 188 -4.89 4.39 -9.22
N VAL A 189 -5.04 4.56 -7.91
CA VAL A 189 -6.34 4.80 -7.24
C VAL A 189 -6.38 6.18 -6.59
N TYR A 190 -5.23 6.86 -6.49
CA TYR A 190 -5.14 8.25 -6.08
C TYR A 190 -4.84 9.15 -7.28
N ASN A 191 -5.62 10.20 -7.42
CA ASN A 191 -5.36 11.30 -8.33
C ASN A 191 -5.48 12.61 -7.53
N ILE A 192 -4.44 13.43 -7.50
CA ILE A 192 -4.42 14.65 -6.69
C ILE A 192 -5.59 15.58 -7.03
N ALA A 193 -5.90 15.75 -8.32
CA ALA A 193 -6.97 16.61 -8.78
C ALA A 193 -8.35 16.09 -8.34
N ASN A 194 -8.52 14.78 -8.19
CA ASN A 194 -9.83 14.21 -7.82
C ASN A 194 -9.98 13.99 -6.31
N CYS A 195 -8.88 13.65 -5.63
CA CYS A 195 -8.87 13.26 -4.23
C CYS A 195 -8.61 14.44 -3.26
N GLN A 196 -8.10 15.58 -3.76
CA GLN A 196 -7.99 16.83 -2.98
C GLN A 196 -9.14 17.80 -3.21
N ASN A 197 -9.86 17.67 -4.33
CA ASN A 197 -11.06 18.45 -4.59
C ASN A 197 -12.20 17.91 -3.71
N ASP A 198 -12.14 18.27 -2.43
CA ASP A 198 -13.27 18.59 -1.59
C ASP A 198 -12.80 19.67 -0.61
N PRO A 199 -13.60 20.73 -0.39
CA PRO A 199 -13.28 21.74 0.59
C PRO A 199 -13.07 21.03 1.92
N ALA A 200 -11.92 21.28 2.55
CA ALA A 200 -11.88 21.31 4.00
C ALA A 200 -13.13 22.07 4.46
N GLU A 201 -13.90 21.47 5.34
CA GLU A 201 -15.01 22.12 6.03
C GLU A 201 -14.58 23.53 6.43
N GLY A 202 -15.03 24.51 5.65
CA GLY A 202 -14.84 25.92 5.89
C GLY A 202 -16.14 26.46 6.48
N GLY A 203 -16.11 26.73 7.78
CA GLY A 203 -16.88 27.82 8.39
C GLY A 203 -18.27 27.48 8.90
N LYS A 204 -18.38 27.28 10.22
CA LYS A 204 -18.66 28.36 11.17
C LYS A 204 -18.31 27.95 12.60
#